data_AF-A0A538S855-F1
#
_entry.id   AF-A0A538S855-F1
#
_cell.length_a   1.000
_cell.length_b   1.000
_cell.length_c   1.000
_cell.angle_alpha   90.00
_cell.angle_beta   90.00
_cell.angle_gamma   90.00
#
_symmetry.space_group_name_H-M   'P 1'
#
loop_
_entity.id
_entity.type
_entity.pdbx_description
1 polymer ?
#
loop_
_entity_poly.entity_id
_entity_poly.type
_entity_poly.pdbx_seq_one_letter_code
_entity_poly.pdbx_strand_id
1 'polypeptide(L)'
;MAHWTDATGLWAACAPRVSACGAFFMSIRTTTAWKDEPGRAPLHALSEAEDRAMAAAIRLARRGVGTTHPNPRVGAVALRGGTIVGRGFHARAGEAHAEVRALEEAGDRARGQTLVSTLEPCAHQGRTAPCVAAIRAAGVRRVVIGMRDPNPLVNGRGVQALREAGIEVVEDVRREECRELNPAYLKFMATGLPWAMLKSMVSLDGRVASDAGESRGLGGEAEQRLCHRLRAEHDAVLVGIGTVLRDDPELTVRLRTGRNPLRVVLDSRLRIPSGSRLVRSAGEAPLLIATVSEDREASLALDGLGARVWRFEADGAGRVPLRALFRRLAEDGRLSLLVEGGPTVHTAVLREGLADRVAVGIAPRILGGANAPAWTRDLGRARLDEAIGVESLVVRRVGRDLSPAPGASVAVNGVCLTVERAQADVIHATAVPETLRKTTLGKLSPGGRVNLERALKVGDEIGGHWVSGHVDAVARIASVRRSGTDVLLSVEVPASLAPYVAVKGSLALDGVSLTVAAWEASRAVVALVPYTLEHTIASEYEEGTDVNLEVDLLARYLERLAVARGMLAPPSGLAAERGRP
;
A
#
# COMPACT_ATOMS: atom_id res chain seq x y z
N MET A 1 -49.10 -33.31 14.78
CA MET A 1 -50.17 -33.69 13.84
C MET A 1 -50.32 -32.52 12.87
N ALA A 2 -49.67 -32.60 11.70
CA ALA A 2 -50.22 -33.00 10.39
C ALA A 2 -50.51 -31.73 9.54
N HIS A 3 -49.65 -31.43 8.55
CA HIS A 3 -49.83 -31.59 7.08
C HIS A 3 -50.62 -30.43 6.45
N TRP A 4 -49.97 -29.50 5.72
CA TRP A 4 -49.55 -29.47 4.29
C TRP A 4 -50.69 -29.40 3.26
N THR A 5 -50.66 -28.34 2.42
CA THR A 5 -51.10 -28.13 1.00
C THR A 5 -51.52 -26.65 0.84
N ASP A 6 -51.28 -25.86 -0.22
CA ASP A 6 -50.56 -25.94 -1.51
C ASP A 6 -50.45 -24.47 -2.04
N ALA A 7 -49.28 -24.03 -2.51
CA ALA A 7 -48.91 -23.67 -3.89
C ALA A 7 -49.42 -22.35 -4.53
N THR A 8 -48.43 -21.64 -5.12
CA THR A 8 -48.41 -20.78 -6.34
C THR A 8 -48.06 -19.29 -6.20
N GLY A 9 -46.84 -18.94 -6.63
CA GLY A 9 -46.62 -17.94 -7.69
C GLY A 9 -46.18 -16.50 -7.35
N LEU A 10 -45.06 -16.11 -7.98
CA LEU A 10 -44.70 -14.76 -8.49
C LEU A 10 -43.88 -13.80 -7.60
N TRP A 11 -42.57 -13.83 -7.83
CA TRP A 11 -41.62 -12.73 -8.03
C TRP A 11 -42.07 -11.30 -7.67
N ALA A 12 -41.44 -10.70 -6.65
CA ALA A 12 -40.95 -9.32 -6.69
C ALA A 12 -39.95 -9.07 -5.53
N ALA A 13 -38.88 -8.35 -5.85
CA ALA A 13 -37.71 -8.14 -5.02
C ALA A 13 -38.01 -7.33 -3.75
N CYS A 14 -37.58 -7.85 -2.59
CA CYS A 14 -37.45 -7.09 -1.35
C CYS A 14 -35.96 -6.76 -1.12
N ALA A 15 -35.68 -5.47 -0.98
CA ALA A 15 -34.39 -4.90 -0.62
C ALA A 15 -33.79 -5.49 0.66
N PRO A 16 -32.46 -5.45 0.87
CA PRO A 16 -31.90 -5.43 2.21
C PRO A 16 -31.55 -3.99 2.60
N ARG A 17 -32.30 -3.47 3.58
CA ARG A 17 -31.77 -2.48 4.53
C ARG A 17 -30.61 -3.13 5.28
N VAL A 18 -29.49 -2.42 5.47
CA VAL A 18 -28.56 -2.76 6.56
C VAL A 18 -28.15 -1.51 7.33
N SER A 19 -28.52 -1.58 8.60
CA SER A 19 -28.01 -0.90 9.80
C SER A 19 -26.58 -0.35 9.71
N ALA A 20 -26.42 0.87 10.23
CA ALA A 20 -25.13 1.41 10.61
C ALA A 20 -24.57 0.62 11.82
N CYS A 21 -23.48 -0.10 11.59
CA CYS A 21 -22.56 -0.51 12.64
C CYS A 21 -21.17 -0.56 12.00
N GLY A 22 -20.20 0.18 12.56
CA GLY A 22 -18.83 0.22 12.07
C GLY A 22 -18.23 -1.18 12.09
N ALA A 23 -18.09 -1.79 10.91
CA ALA A 23 -17.37 -3.04 10.76
C ALA A 23 -15.86 -2.72 10.69
N PHE A 24 -15.19 -2.79 11.82
CA PHE A 24 -13.74 -3.02 11.84
C PHE A 24 -13.49 -4.45 11.37
N PHE A 25 -12.97 -4.63 10.16
CA PHE A 25 -12.44 -5.93 9.74
C PHE A 25 -11.06 -6.13 10.37
N MET A 26 -11.02 -6.87 11.49
CA MET A 26 -9.78 -7.39 12.04
C MET A 26 -9.48 -8.75 11.38
N SER A 27 -8.57 -8.76 10.40
CA SER A 27 -8.01 -10.00 9.86
C SER A 27 -6.83 -10.41 10.75
N ILE A 28 -7.04 -11.34 11.68
CA ILE A 28 -5.94 -12.02 12.38
C ILE A 28 -5.44 -13.13 11.45
N ARG A 29 -4.25 -12.98 10.88
CA ARG A 29 -3.56 -14.12 10.22
C ARG A 29 -2.85 -14.91 11.31
N THR A 30 -3.42 -16.04 11.72
CA THR A 30 -2.76 -17.00 12.60
C THR A 30 -1.86 -17.92 11.78
N THR A 31 -0.63 -18.13 12.24
CA THR A 31 0.22 -19.23 11.79
C THR A 31 0.09 -20.37 12.80
N THR A 32 -0.76 -21.37 12.51
CA THR A 32 -0.60 -22.83 12.73
C THR A 32 -1.93 -23.61 12.78
N ALA A 33 -2.01 -24.67 11.96
CA ALA A 33 -2.51 -26.04 12.21
C ALA A 33 -3.95 -26.34 12.74
N TRP A 34 -4.72 -27.02 11.87
CA TRP A 34 -5.71 -28.11 12.04
C TRP A 34 -6.92 -27.98 12.99
N LYS A 35 -8.13 -28.04 12.41
CA LYS A 35 -9.17 -29.08 12.66
C LYS A 35 -10.30 -29.02 11.62
N ASP A 36 -10.65 -30.20 11.10
CA ASP A 36 -11.61 -30.47 10.03
C ASP A 36 -13.08 -30.22 10.42
N GLU A 37 -13.89 -29.76 9.45
CA GLU A 37 -15.33 -30.03 9.38
C GLU A 37 -15.67 -30.75 8.05
N PRO A 38 -16.51 -31.79 8.06
CA PRO A 38 -16.73 -32.65 6.91
C PRO A 38 -17.88 -32.15 6.03
N GLY A 39 -17.61 -31.86 4.75
CA GLY A 39 -18.70 -31.53 3.83
C GLY A 39 -18.37 -31.09 2.40
N ARG A 40 -17.11 -31.15 1.94
CA ARG A 40 -16.77 -30.87 0.54
C ARG A 40 -15.78 -31.91 0.01
N ALA A 41 -16.08 -32.45 -1.17
CA ALA A 41 -15.19 -33.36 -1.90
C ALA A 41 -13.79 -32.71 -2.09
N PRO A 42 -12.70 -33.50 -2.09
CA PRO A 42 -11.36 -32.99 -1.81
C PRO A 42 -10.82 -32.17 -2.99
N LEU A 43 -10.58 -30.88 -2.75
CA LEU A 43 -9.55 -30.14 -3.46
C LEU A 43 -8.24 -30.90 -3.25
N HIS A 44 -7.48 -31.22 -4.31
CA HIS A 44 -6.09 -31.62 -4.14
C HIS A 44 -5.38 -30.52 -3.36
N ALA A 45 -5.11 -30.80 -2.07
CA ALA A 45 -4.94 -29.77 -1.05
C ALA A 45 -3.82 -28.79 -1.41
N LEU A 46 -4.19 -27.53 -1.63
CA LEU A 46 -3.24 -26.43 -1.62
C LEU A 46 -2.47 -26.50 -0.30
N SER A 47 -1.16 -26.68 -0.36
CA SER A 47 -0.36 -26.72 0.87
C SER A 47 -0.20 -25.33 1.46
N GLU A 48 0.00 -25.22 2.77
CA GLU A 48 0.30 -23.94 3.40
C GLU A 48 1.55 -23.26 2.79
N ALA A 49 2.52 -24.06 2.35
CA ALA A 49 3.72 -23.56 1.70
C ALA A 49 3.40 -22.89 0.35
N GLU A 50 2.47 -23.45 -0.43
CA GLU A 50 2.00 -22.88 -1.69
C GLU A 50 1.19 -21.60 -1.48
N ASP A 51 0.33 -21.55 -0.45
CA ASP A 51 -0.40 -20.32 -0.11
C ASP A 51 0.57 -19.19 0.34
N ARG A 52 1.54 -19.51 1.22
CA ARG A 52 2.58 -18.55 1.63
C ARG A 52 3.44 -18.10 0.43
N ALA A 53 3.72 -19.01 -0.50
CA ALA A 53 4.44 -18.69 -1.73
C ALA A 53 3.62 -17.79 -2.66
N MET A 54 2.30 -17.97 -2.74
CA MET A 54 1.42 -17.05 -3.49
C MET A 54 1.44 -15.65 -2.86
N ALA A 55 1.36 -15.55 -1.53
CA ALA A 55 1.53 -14.27 -0.84
C ALA A 55 2.90 -13.63 -1.13
N ALA A 56 3.96 -14.43 -1.22
CA ALA A 56 5.30 -13.95 -1.60
C ALA A 56 5.36 -13.50 -3.07
N ALA A 57 4.72 -14.23 -3.98
CA ALA A 57 4.61 -13.88 -5.39
C ALA A 57 3.83 -12.57 -5.57
N ILE A 58 2.74 -12.36 -4.83
CA ILE A 58 2.00 -11.08 -4.80
C ILE A 58 2.92 -9.92 -4.36
N ARG A 59 3.73 -10.11 -3.31
CA ARG A 59 4.70 -9.10 -2.87
C ARG A 59 5.76 -8.80 -3.93
N LEU A 60 6.25 -9.83 -4.62
CA LEU A 60 7.19 -9.66 -5.74
C LEU A 60 6.55 -8.88 -6.89
N ALA A 61 5.31 -9.20 -7.27
CA ALA A 61 4.58 -8.52 -8.33
C ALA A 61 4.44 -6.99 -8.07
N ARG A 62 4.25 -6.59 -6.80
CA ARG A 62 4.17 -5.17 -6.40
C ARG A 62 5.44 -4.37 -6.71
N ARG A 63 6.59 -5.02 -6.90
CA ARG A 63 7.84 -4.34 -7.30
C ARG A 63 7.80 -3.82 -8.75
N GLY A 64 6.89 -4.34 -9.58
CA GLY A 64 6.68 -3.89 -10.97
C GLY A 64 5.74 -2.68 -11.12
N VAL A 65 5.34 -2.06 -10.01
CA VAL A 65 4.48 -0.86 -10.02
C VAL A 65 5.19 0.28 -10.75
N GLY A 66 4.50 0.90 -11.71
CA GLY A 66 5.01 2.03 -12.50
C GLY A 66 6.04 1.67 -13.59
N THR A 67 6.44 0.40 -13.74
CA THR A 67 7.51 0.01 -14.68
C THR A 67 7.10 -1.06 -15.70
N THR A 68 6.10 -1.87 -15.39
CA THR A 68 5.66 -3.02 -16.21
C THR A 68 4.76 -2.65 -17.38
N HIS A 69 4.18 -1.45 -17.34
CA HIS A 69 3.21 -1.00 -18.32
C HIS A 69 3.70 -1.09 -19.78
N PRO A 70 2.88 -1.57 -20.75
CA PRO A 70 1.47 -2.00 -20.64
C PRO A 70 1.24 -3.43 -20.14
N ASN A 71 2.30 -4.17 -19.85
CA ASN A 71 2.20 -5.56 -19.38
C ASN A 71 1.66 -5.62 -17.94
N PRO A 72 1.02 -6.74 -17.54
CA PRO A 72 0.59 -6.94 -16.17
C PRO A 72 1.79 -7.09 -15.23
N ARG A 73 1.56 -6.73 -13.97
CA ARG A 73 2.44 -7.02 -12.84
C ARG A 73 2.25 -8.48 -12.46
N VAL A 74 3.30 -9.27 -12.67
CA VAL A 74 3.30 -10.70 -12.34
C VAL A 74 4.47 -10.97 -11.40
N GLY A 75 4.22 -11.81 -10.40
CA GLY A 75 5.24 -12.37 -9.54
C GLY A 75 5.17 -13.90 -9.60
N ALA A 76 6.32 -14.55 -9.49
CA ALA A 76 6.44 -15.99 -9.48
C ALA A 76 7.49 -16.46 -8.48
N VAL A 77 7.28 -17.66 -7.94
CA VAL A 77 8.12 -18.29 -6.93
C VAL A 77 8.25 -19.77 -7.23
N ALA A 78 9.47 -20.28 -7.32
CA ALA A 78 9.74 -21.72 -7.41
C ALA A 78 9.98 -22.30 -6.02
N LEU A 79 9.31 -23.41 -5.70
CA LEU A 79 9.42 -24.12 -4.44
C LEU A 79 10.18 -25.44 -4.61
N ARG A 80 10.90 -25.89 -3.59
CA ARG A 80 11.43 -27.25 -3.45
C ARG A 80 11.19 -27.74 -2.03
N GLY A 81 10.40 -28.80 -1.86
CA GLY A 81 10.05 -29.30 -0.52
C GLY A 81 9.41 -28.23 0.40
N GLY A 82 8.66 -27.29 -0.17
CA GLY A 82 8.04 -26.17 0.57
C GLY A 82 8.96 -24.95 0.82
N THR A 83 10.24 -25.02 0.46
CA THR A 83 11.19 -23.90 0.56
C THR A 83 11.29 -23.14 -0.75
N ILE A 84 11.38 -21.81 -0.70
CA ILE A 84 11.58 -20.98 -1.91
C ILE A 84 13.01 -21.14 -2.43
N VAL A 85 13.14 -21.61 -3.67
CA VAL A 85 14.42 -21.80 -4.37
C VAL A 85 14.64 -20.82 -5.51
N GLY A 86 13.61 -20.13 -5.98
CA GLY A 86 13.74 -19.06 -6.98
C GLY A 86 12.60 -18.05 -6.90
N ARG A 87 12.87 -16.81 -7.29
CA ARG A 87 11.95 -15.68 -7.22
C ARG A 87 12.00 -14.90 -8.52
N GLY A 88 10.84 -14.41 -8.95
CA GLY A 88 10.76 -13.61 -10.15
C GLY A 88 9.62 -12.61 -10.07
N PHE A 89 9.82 -11.47 -10.71
CA PHE A 89 8.76 -10.54 -11.03
C PHE A 89 9.02 -9.94 -12.40
N HIS A 90 7.96 -9.58 -13.11
CA HIS A 90 8.12 -8.84 -14.35
C HIS A 90 8.56 -7.41 -14.02
N ALA A 91 9.77 -7.03 -14.42
CA ALA A 91 10.34 -5.73 -14.06
C ALA A 91 9.92 -4.63 -15.04
N ARG A 92 9.91 -4.92 -16.34
CA ARG A 92 9.63 -3.95 -17.40
C ARG A 92 9.11 -4.62 -18.66
N ALA A 93 8.26 -3.92 -19.42
CA ALA A 93 7.74 -4.44 -20.68
C ALA A 93 8.86 -4.80 -21.66
N GLY A 94 8.81 -6.00 -22.23
CA GLY A 94 9.83 -6.54 -23.14
C GLY A 94 10.97 -7.30 -22.46
N GLU A 95 11.09 -7.23 -21.14
CA GLU A 95 12.02 -8.07 -20.39
C GLU A 95 11.41 -9.44 -20.03
N ALA A 96 12.23 -10.34 -19.49
CA ALA A 96 11.80 -11.65 -19.01
C ALA A 96 10.60 -11.56 -18.05
N HIS A 97 9.66 -12.48 -18.22
CA HIS A 97 8.50 -12.63 -17.37
C HIS A 97 8.88 -13.20 -16.00
N ALA A 98 7.95 -13.11 -15.04
CA ALA A 98 8.21 -13.49 -13.66
C ALA A 98 8.60 -14.98 -13.54
N GLU A 99 7.91 -15.84 -14.29
CA GLU A 99 8.10 -17.29 -14.31
C GLU A 99 9.49 -17.63 -14.80
N VAL A 100 9.94 -17.00 -15.89
CA VAL A 100 11.28 -17.20 -16.46
C VAL A 100 12.35 -16.84 -15.43
N ARG A 101 12.25 -15.67 -14.81
CA ARG A 101 13.21 -15.23 -13.77
C ARG A 101 13.22 -16.16 -12.55
N ALA A 102 12.06 -16.62 -12.11
CA ALA A 102 11.96 -17.54 -10.98
C ALA A 102 12.60 -18.91 -11.30
N LEU A 103 12.47 -19.38 -12.54
CA LEU A 103 13.08 -20.63 -13.00
C LEU A 103 14.59 -20.48 -13.21
N GLU A 104 15.06 -19.36 -13.75
CA GLU A 104 16.48 -19.05 -13.88
C GLU A 104 17.18 -19.00 -12.52
N GLU A 105 16.59 -18.32 -11.52
CA GLU A 105 17.14 -18.29 -10.14
C GLU A 105 17.14 -19.70 -9.51
N ALA A 106 16.08 -20.49 -9.76
CA ALA A 106 15.99 -21.84 -9.22
C ALA A 106 17.01 -22.81 -9.85
N GLY A 107 17.28 -22.68 -11.15
CA GLY A 107 18.07 -23.64 -11.92
C GLY A 107 17.49 -25.05 -11.82
N ASP A 108 18.35 -26.07 -11.74
CA ASP A 108 17.95 -27.48 -11.65
C ASP A 108 17.07 -27.81 -10.44
N ARG A 109 17.07 -26.94 -9.41
CA ARG A 109 16.24 -27.12 -8.21
C ARG A 109 14.74 -26.98 -8.52
N ALA A 110 14.35 -26.45 -9.68
CA ALA A 110 12.96 -26.39 -10.13
C ALA A 110 12.42 -27.74 -10.64
N ARG A 111 13.31 -28.66 -11.06
CA ARG A 111 12.93 -29.92 -11.68
C ARG A 111 12.15 -30.81 -10.71
N GLY A 112 10.99 -31.27 -11.16
CA GLY A 112 10.07 -32.10 -10.38
C GLY A 112 9.32 -31.35 -9.28
N GLN A 113 9.47 -30.02 -9.19
CA GLN A 113 8.91 -29.23 -8.10
C GLN A 113 7.69 -28.38 -8.50
N THR A 114 7.32 -27.41 -7.65
CA THR A 114 6.17 -26.52 -7.81
C THR A 114 6.62 -25.11 -8.21
N LEU A 115 5.98 -24.54 -9.23
CA LEU A 115 6.05 -23.11 -9.54
C LEU A 115 4.74 -22.44 -9.13
N VAL A 116 4.82 -21.30 -8.45
CA VAL A 116 3.66 -20.48 -8.06
C VAL A 116 3.71 -19.18 -8.85
N SER A 117 2.63 -18.79 -9.53
CA SER A 117 2.52 -17.57 -10.34
C SER A 117 1.24 -16.80 -10.04
N THR A 118 1.32 -15.49 -9.89
CA THR A 118 0.15 -14.66 -9.59
C THR A 118 -0.85 -14.55 -10.75
N LEU A 119 -0.40 -14.82 -11.99
CA LEU A 119 -1.20 -14.78 -13.21
C LEU A 119 -0.92 -16.04 -14.04
N GLU A 120 -1.90 -16.46 -14.84
CA GLU A 120 -1.76 -17.57 -15.79
C GLU A 120 -0.53 -17.39 -16.70
N PRO A 121 0.38 -18.39 -16.76
CA PRO A 121 1.54 -18.32 -17.65
C PRO A 121 1.16 -18.22 -19.13
N CYS A 122 1.83 -17.33 -19.87
CA CYS A 122 1.49 -17.14 -21.27
C CYS A 122 1.83 -18.35 -22.15
N ALA A 123 0.93 -18.68 -23.08
CA ALA A 123 1.06 -19.76 -24.07
C ALA A 123 1.29 -19.28 -25.51
N HIS A 124 1.25 -17.97 -25.77
CA HIS A 124 1.44 -17.40 -27.10
C HIS A 124 2.83 -16.78 -27.25
N GLN A 125 3.34 -16.73 -28.48
CA GLN A 125 4.55 -15.99 -28.81
C GLN A 125 4.25 -14.49 -28.80
N GLY A 126 4.88 -13.75 -27.87
CA GLY A 126 4.80 -12.30 -27.80
C GLY A 126 6.14 -11.66 -28.18
N ARG A 127 6.52 -10.58 -27.45
CA ARG A 127 7.87 -10.01 -27.51
C ARG A 127 8.94 -10.97 -26.98
N THR A 128 8.53 -11.86 -26.08
CA THR A 128 9.33 -12.92 -25.46
C THR A 128 8.69 -14.28 -25.78
N ALA A 129 9.48 -15.35 -25.63
CA ALA A 129 8.99 -16.72 -25.75
C ALA A 129 7.94 -17.04 -24.66
N PRO A 130 6.98 -17.96 -24.93
CA PRO A 130 5.91 -18.29 -23.99
C PRO A 130 6.45 -18.93 -22.71
N CYS A 131 5.94 -18.49 -21.56
CA CYS A 131 6.32 -19.01 -20.25
C CYS A 131 6.05 -20.52 -20.14
N VAL A 132 4.98 -21.03 -20.76
CA VAL A 132 4.68 -22.47 -20.77
C VAL A 132 5.84 -23.30 -21.32
N ALA A 133 6.56 -22.81 -22.35
CA ALA A 133 7.72 -23.51 -22.89
C ALA A 133 8.87 -23.56 -21.88
N ALA A 134 9.14 -22.45 -21.18
CA ALA A 134 10.17 -22.40 -20.14
C ALA A 134 9.83 -23.32 -18.94
N ILE A 135 8.57 -23.34 -18.52
CA ILE A 135 8.08 -24.21 -17.43
C ILE A 135 8.28 -25.69 -17.79
N ARG A 136 7.94 -26.08 -19.03
CA ARG A 136 8.14 -27.44 -19.53
C ARG A 136 9.63 -27.80 -19.59
N ALA A 137 10.46 -26.91 -20.12
CA ALA A 137 11.90 -27.13 -20.22
C ALA A 137 12.58 -27.29 -18.84
N ALA A 138 12.12 -26.53 -17.84
CA ALA A 138 12.59 -26.65 -16.46
C ALA A 138 12.14 -27.95 -15.76
N GLY A 139 11.21 -28.70 -16.37
CA GLY A 139 10.71 -29.97 -15.83
C GLY A 139 9.90 -29.79 -14.54
N VAL A 140 9.20 -28.67 -14.39
CA VAL A 140 8.30 -28.40 -13.26
C VAL A 140 7.17 -29.44 -13.26
N ARG A 141 6.86 -30.01 -12.08
CA ARG A 141 5.78 -31.03 -11.93
C ARG A 141 4.42 -30.40 -11.71
N ARG A 142 4.38 -29.25 -11.03
CA ARG A 142 3.15 -28.61 -10.57
C ARG A 142 3.20 -27.09 -10.71
N VAL A 143 2.09 -26.47 -11.12
CA VAL A 143 1.95 -25.01 -11.22
C VAL A 143 0.73 -24.56 -10.42
N VAL A 144 0.92 -23.60 -9.52
CA VAL A 144 -0.15 -22.96 -8.74
C VAL A 144 -0.35 -21.54 -9.26
N ILE A 145 -1.58 -21.24 -9.69
CA ILE A 145 -1.93 -20.02 -10.39
C ILE A 145 -2.90 -19.21 -9.54
N GLY A 146 -2.60 -17.92 -9.35
CA GLY A 146 -3.43 -17.04 -8.55
C GLY A 146 -4.73 -16.66 -9.24
N MET A 147 -4.65 -16.29 -10.51
CA MET A 147 -5.82 -16.06 -11.35
C MET A 147 -5.54 -16.35 -12.83
N ARG A 148 -6.58 -16.73 -13.57
CA ARG A 148 -6.56 -16.77 -15.04
C ARG A 148 -6.30 -15.40 -15.65
N ASP A 149 -5.62 -15.39 -16.79
CA ASP A 149 -5.40 -14.16 -17.56
C ASP A 149 -6.65 -13.85 -18.40
N PRO A 150 -7.29 -12.66 -18.25
CA PRO A 150 -8.44 -12.31 -19.07
C PRO A 150 -8.09 -12.04 -20.54
N ASN A 151 -6.81 -11.96 -20.91
CA ASN A 151 -6.38 -11.75 -22.29
C ASN A 151 -6.93 -12.87 -23.18
N PRO A 152 -7.69 -12.55 -24.25
CA PRO A 152 -8.25 -13.57 -25.16
C PRO A 152 -7.21 -14.51 -25.78
N LEU A 153 -5.94 -14.08 -25.87
CA LEU A 153 -4.83 -14.87 -26.37
C LEU A 153 -4.29 -15.89 -25.35
N VAL A 154 -4.60 -15.73 -24.06
CA VAL A 154 -4.10 -16.55 -22.95
C VAL A 154 -5.23 -17.30 -22.25
N ASN A 155 -6.36 -16.65 -21.98
CA ASN A 155 -7.50 -17.12 -21.18
C ASN A 155 -7.74 -18.64 -21.22
N GLY A 156 -7.14 -19.37 -20.28
CA GLY A 156 -7.22 -20.82 -20.13
C GLY A 156 -6.32 -21.66 -21.04
N ARG A 157 -5.74 -21.09 -22.09
CA ARG A 157 -4.81 -21.77 -23.01
C ARG A 157 -3.48 -22.10 -22.34
N GLY A 158 -3.00 -21.23 -21.44
CA GLY A 158 -1.80 -21.49 -20.65
C GLY A 158 -1.98 -22.66 -19.71
N VAL A 159 -3.10 -22.66 -18.99
CA VAL A 159 -3.52 -23.77 -18.12
C VAL A 159 -3.66 -25.07 -18.91
N GLN A 160 -4.34 -25.02 -20.05
CA GLN A 160 -4.55 -26.20 -20.90
C GLN A 160 -3.21 -26.78 -21.39
N ALA A 161 -2.32 -25.95 -21.93
CA ALA A 161 -1.03 -26.39 -22.45
C ALA A 161 -0.13 -26.99 -21.35
N LEU A 162 -0.21 -26.50 -20.11
CA LEU A 162 0.49 -27.11 -18.97
C LEU A 162 -0.08 -28.50 -18.64
N ARG A 163 -1.42 -28.63 -18.57
CA ARG A 163 -2.08 -29.91 -18.31
C ARG A 163 -1.79 -30.96 -19.39
N GLU A 164 -1.81 -30.57 -20.66
CA GLU A 164 -1.46 -31.43 -21.80
C GLU A 164 0.01 -31.90 -21.76
N ALA A 165 0.89 -31.11 -21.15
CA ALA A 165 2.28 -31.49 -20.88
C ALA A 165 2.46 -32.39 -19.65
N GLY A 166 1.38 -32.84 -19.01
CA GLY A 166 1.42 -33.68 -17.81
C GLY A 166 1.76 -32.92 -16.52
N ILE A 167 1.69 -31.58 -16.53
CA ILE A 167 1.95 -30.74 -15.37
C ILE A 167 0.65 -30.57 -14.59
N GLU A 168 0.70 -30.80 -13.28
CA GLU A 168 -0.45 -30.59 -12.40
C GLU A 168 -0.72 -29.08 -12.23
N VAL A 169 -1.95 -28.62 -12.39
CA VAL A 169 -2.29 -27.19 -12.28
C VAL A 169 -3.40 -26.96 -11.27
N VAL A 170 -3.10 -26.13 -10.26
CA VAL A 170 -4.07 -25.55 -9.34
C VAL A 170 -4.31 -24.10 -9.71
N GLU A 171 -5.56 -23.71 -9.78
CA GLU A 171 -6.01 -22.37 -10.13
C GLU A 171 -6.72 -21.77 -8.92
N ASP A 172 -6.92 -20.46 -8.87
CA ASP A 172 -7.87 -19.89 -7.90
C ASP A 172 -7.23 -19.29 -6.65
N VAL A 173 -5.91 -19.35 -6.52
CA VAL A 173 -5.25 -19.16 -5.22
C VAL A 173 -5.06 -17.68 -4.90
N ARG A 174 -5.76 -17.18 -3.87
CA ARG A 174 -5.78 -15.75 -3.51
C ARG A 174 -6.19 -14.88 -4.72
N ARG A 175 -7.20 -15.33 -5.45
CA ARG A 175 -7.69 -14.71 -6.70
C ARG A 175 -7.92 -13.21 -6.54
N GLU A 176 -8.60 -12.79 -5.49
CA GLU A 176 -8.94 -11.39 -5.24
C GLU A 176 -7.69 -10.53 -5.03
N GLU A 177 -6.75 -11.01 -4.20
CA GLU A 177 -5.46 -10.33 -3.96
C GLU A 177 -4.65 -10.21 -5.27
N CYS A 178 -4.69 -11.24 -6.13
CA CYS A 178 -4.03 -11.21 -7.43
C CYS A 178 -4.71 -10.23 -8.41
N ARG A 179 -6.05 -10.11 -8.37
CA ARG A 179 -6.79 -9.14 -9.20
C ARG A 179 -6.42 -7.70 -8.85
N GLU A 180 -6.22 -7.40 -7.56
CA GLU A 180 -5.85 -6.06 -7.08
C GLU A 180 -4.48 -5.59 -7.59
N LEU A 181 -3.60 -6.50 -8.04
CA LEU A 181 -2.31 -6.13 -8.63
C LEU A 181 -2.48 -5.36 -9.94
N ASN A 182 -3.52 -5.66 -10.71
CA ASN A 182 -3.62 -5.34 -12.13
C ASN A 182 -4.95 -4.69 -12.58
N PRO A 183 -5.59 -3.77 -11.81
CA PRO A 183 -6.91 -3.26 -12.16
C PRO A 183 -6.98 -2.62 -13.56
N ALA A 184 -5.92 -1.91 -13.96
CA ALA A 184 -5.78 -1.30 -15.28
C ALA A 184 -5.75 -2.33 -16.42
N TYR A 185 -4.91 -3.35 -16.30
CA TYR A 185 -4.82 -4.41 -17.29
C TYR A 185 -6.12 -5.20 -17.39
N LEU A 186 -6.72 -5.55 -16.24
CA LEU A 186 -7.98 -6.31 -16.21
C LEU A 186 -9.13 -5.52 -16.87
N LYS A 187 -9.27 -4.22 -16.55
CA LYS A 187 -10.30 -3.37 -17.17
C LYS A 187 -10.06 -3.24 -18.68
N PHE A 188 -8.82 -3.01 -19.09
CA PHE A 188 -8.49 -2.87 -20.50
C PHE A 188 -8.82 -4.15 -21.29
N MET A 189 -8.44 -5.32 -20.78
CA MET A 189 -8.77 -6.60 -21.42
C MET A 189 -10.29 -6.84 -21.51
N ALA A 190 -11.06 -6.38 -20.52
CA ALA A 190 -12.51 -6.55 -20.51
C ALA A 190 -13.28 -5.54 -21.36
N THR A 191 -12.78 -4.31 -21.51
CA THR A 191 -13.58 -3.18 -22.03
C THR A 191 -12.90 -2.38 -23.15
N GLY A 192 -11.60 -2.59 -23.37
CA GLY A 192 -10.78 -1.74 -24.24
C GLY A 192 -10.54 -0.32 -23.70
N LEU A 193 -10.90 -0.04 -22.43
CA LEU A 193 -10.77 1.27 -21.81
C LEU A 193 -9.76 1.25 -20.66
N PRO A 194 -9.05 2.37 -20.42
CA PRO A 194 -8.14 2.51 -19.30
C PRO A 194 -8.91 2.60 -17.98
N TRP A 195 -8.25 2.19 -16.90
CA TRP A 195 -8.73 2.34 -15.55
C TRP A 195 -8.42 3.75 -15.03
N ALA A 196 -9.44 4.45 -14.56
CA ALA A 196 -9.38 5.86 -14.20
C ALA A 196 -9.65 6.07 -12.71
N MET A 197 -8.68 6.71 -12.04
CA MET A 197 -8.81 7.22 -10.69
C MET A 197 -9.08 8.72 -10.73
N LEU A 198 -10.21 9.16 -10.18
CA LEU A 198 -10.43 10.56 -9.87
C LEU A 198 -9.69 10.93 -8.60
N LYS A 199 -8.94 12.04 -8.64
CA LYS A 199 -8.20 12.56 -7.48
C LYS A 199 -8.60 14.01 -7.21
N SER A 200 -8.98 14.32 -5.97
CA SER A 200 -9.32 15.69 -5.55
C SER A 200 -8.80 16.01 -4.15
N MET A 201 -8.63 17.30 -3.85
CA MET A 201 -8.47 17.83 -2.51
C MET A 201 -9.61 18.79 -2.21
N VAL A 202 -10.28 18.58 -1.08
CA VAL A 202 -11.43 19.38 -0.67
C VAL A 202 -11.30 19.84 0.77
N SER A 203 -12.02 20.92 1.10
CA SER A 203 -12.40 21.24 2.47
C SER A 203 -13.35 20.17 3.04
N LEU A 204 -13.57 20.18 4.36
CA LEU A 204 -14.50 19.29 5.06
C LEU A 204 -15.93 19.35 4.48
N ASP A 205 -16.34 20.52 4.00
CA ASP A 205 -17.62 20.76 3.35
C ASP A 205 -17.58 20.57 1.81
N GLY A 206 -16.54 19.91 1.28
CA GLY A 206 -16.50 19.42 -0.10
C GLY A 206 -16.08 20.42 -1.16
N ARG A 207 -15.49 21.56 -0.79
CA ARG A 207 -15.08 22.65 -1.69
C ARG A 207 -13.62 22.51 -2.13
N VAL A 208 -13.34 22.76 -3.41
CA VAL A 208 -11.96 22.69 -3.97
C VAL A 208 -11.24 24.04 -3.98
N ALA A 209 -11.97 25.13 -3.75
CA ALA A 209 -11.43 26.49 -3.65
C ALA A 209 -12.40 27.39 -2.87
N SER A 210 -11.91 28.53 -2.38
CA SER A 210 -12.76 29.60 -1.82
C SER A 210 -13.60 30.28 -2.92
N ASP A 211 -14.54 31.15 -2.52
CA ASP A 211 -15.29 32.02 -3.45
C ASP A 211 -14.35 32.94 -4.27
N ALA A 212 -13.22 33.33 -3.69
CA ALA A 212 -12.17 34.09 -4.38
C ALA A 212 -11.33 33.22 -5.35
N GLY A 213 -11.60 31.91 -5.43
CA GLY A 213 -10.89 30.98 -6.29
C GLY A 213 -9.57 30.44 -5.72
N GLU A 214 -9.28 30.71 -4.45
CA GLU A 214 -8.05 30.26 -3.79
C GLU A 214 -8.15 28.77 -3.42
N SER A 215 -7.23 27.96 -3.94
CA SER A 215 -7.14 26.52 -3.70
C SER A 215 -5.83 26.11 -3.01
N ARG A 216 -4.82 26.99 -3.02
CA ARG A 216 -3.50 26.73 -2.44
C ARG A 216 -3.61 26.60 -0.92
N GLY A 217 -2.97 25.57 -0.37
CA GLY A 217 -2.97 25.32 1.09
C GLY A 217 -4.12 24.45 1.61
N LEU A 218 -5.04 23.97 0.75
CA LEU A 218 -5.99 22.92 1.15
C LEU A 218 -5.27 21.59 1.43
N GLY A 219 -4.29 21.22 0.61
CA GLY A 219 -3.45 20.04 0.81
C GLY A 219 -2.11 20.38 1.46
N GLY A 220 -1.69 19.57 2.43
CA GLY A 220 -0.36 19.63 3.05
C GLY A 220 0.68 18.79 2.31
N GLU A 221 1.90 18.74 2.84
CA GLU A 221 3.04 18.04 2.21
C GLU A 221 2.80 16.53 2.03
N ALA A 222 2.22 15.87 3.04
CA ALA A 222 1.91 14.43 2.96
C ALA A 222 0.97 14.11 1.79
N GLU A 223 0.01 14.98 1.53
CA GLU A 223 -0.90 14.88 0.40
C GLU A 223 -0.17 15.13 -0.93
N GLN A 224 0.74 16.09 -0.97
CA GLN A 224 1.56 16.33 -2.16
C GLN A 224 2.42 15.09 -2.50
N ARG A 225 3.08 14.50 -1.49
CA ARG A 225 3.85 13.25 -1.64
C ARG A 225 2.96 12.10 -2.14
N LEU A 226 1.70 12.02 -1.66
CA LEU A 226 0.71 11.08 -2.18
C LEU A 226 0.39 11.34 -3.65
N CYS A 227 0.13 12.58 -4.07
CA CYS A 227 -0.13 12.92 -5.48
C CYS A 227 1.04 12.52 -6.37
N HIS A 228 2.27 12.82 -5.96
CA HIS A 228 3.46 12.44 -6.71
C HIS A 228 3.65 10.92 -6.78
N ARG A 229 3.27 10.17 -5.74
CA ARG A 229 3.18 8.71 -5.80
C ARG A 229 2.18 8.27 -6.85
N LEU A 230 0.95 8.75 -6.78
CA LEU A 230 -0.10 8.38 -7.74
C LEU A 230 0.33 8.69 -9.16
N ARG A 231 0.89 9.88 -9.44
CA ARG A 231 1.41 10.22 -10.78
C ARG A 231 2.48 9.25 -11.29
N ALA A 232 3.38 8.78 -10.43
CA ALA A 232 4.41 7.80 -10.82
C ALA A 232 3.83 6.40 -11.11
N GLU A 233 2.70 6.07 -10.47
CA GLU A 233 2.04 4.77 -10.59
C GLU A 233 1.06 4.67 -11.77
N HIS A 234 0.67 5.81 -12.37
CA HIS A 234 -0.25 5.88 -13.51
C HIS A 234 0.47 6.19 -14.81
N ASP A 235 -0.14 5.82 -15.94
CA ASP A 235 0.46 6.00 -17.27
C ASP A 235 0.24 7.41 -17.81
N ALA A 236 -0.86 8.02 -17.41
CA ALA A 236 -1.23 9.39 -17.75
C ALA A 236 -1.88 10.11 -16.57
N VAL A 237 -1.68 11.43 -16.54
CA VAL A 237 -2.39 12.36 -15.66
C VAL A 237 -3.21 13.29 -16.54
N LEU A 238 -4.51 13.42 -16.25
CA LEU A 238 -5.45 14.18 -17.07
C LEU A 238 -5.99 15.38 -16.28
N VAL A 239 -5.95 16.55 -16.91
CA VAL A 239 -6.56 17.79 -16.41
C VAL A 239 -7.38 18.49 -17.50
N GLY A 240 -8.29 19.36 -17.09
CA GLY A 240 -8.92 20.31 -17.99
C GLY A 240 -8.07 21.57 -18.16
N ILE A 241 -8.21 22.24 -19.30
CA ILE A 241 -7.57 23.53 -19.57
C ILE A 241 -7.83 24.58 -18.46
N GLY A 242 -8.98 24.56 -17.81
CA GLY A 242 -9.27 25.47 -16.69
C GLY A 242 -8.31 25.34 -15.50
N THR A 243 -7.81 24.13 -15.22
CA THR A 243 -6.76 23.90 -14.22
C THR A 243 -5.43 24.51 -14.67
N VAL A 244 -5.09 24.36 -15.96
CA VAL A 244 -3.84 24.92 -16.51
C VAL A 244 -3.83 26.44 -16.44
N LEU A 245 -4.94 27.08 -16.86
CA LEU A 245 -5.07 28.54 -16.85
C LEU A 245 -5.03 29.14 -15.44
N ARG A 246 -5.51 28.39 -14.44
CA ARG A 246 -5.56 28.86 -13.05
C ARG A 246 -4.27 28.62 -12.30
N ASP A 247 -3.73 27.41 -12.41
CA ASP A 247 -2.68 26.92 -11.51
C ASP A 247 -1.30 26.83 -12.19
N ASP A 248 -1.25 26.90 -13.52
CA ASP A 248 -0.05 26.64 -14.34
C ASP A 248 0.78 25.44 -13.83
N PRO A 249 0.17 24.24 -13.68
CA PRO A 249 0.82 23.11 -13.04
C PRO A 249 1.84 22.46 -13.97
N GLU A 250 2.83 21.76 -13.42
CA GLU A 250 3.78 20.98 -14.22
C GLU A 250 3.34 19.52 -14.43
N LEU A 251 2.55 18.97 -13.49
CA LEU A 251 2.04 17.59 -13.48
C LEU A 251 3.11 16.49 -13.60
N THR A 252 4.34 16.76 -13.16
CA THR A 252 5.45 15.78 -13.12
C THR A 252 5.61 15.13 -11.74
N VAL A 253 6.48 14.12 -11.67
CA VAL A 253 6.92 13.44 -10.43
C VAL A 253 8.23 14.07 -9.97
N ARG A 254 8.22 14.72 -8.80
CA ARG A 254 9.37 15.50 -8.28
C ARG A 254 9.69 15.23 -6.82
N LEU A 255 8.69 14.92 -6.00
CA LEU A 255 8.87 14.64 -4.57
C LEU A 255 9.20 13.16 -4.26
N ARG A 256 9.55 12.39 -5.29
CA ARG A 256 9.98 10.99 -5.19
C ARG A 256 10.62 10.54 -6.50
N THR A 257 11.27 9.38 -6.47
CA THR A 257 11.71 8.69 -7.69
C THR A 257 10.52 8.05 -8.42
N GLY A 258 10.55 8.12 -9.75
CA GLY A 258 9.51 7.56 -10.62
C GLY A 258 9.52 8.19 -12.01
N ARG A 259 8.87 7.54 -12.98
CA ARG A 259 8.69 8.10 -14.32
C ARG A 259 7.62 9.21 -14.31
N ASN A 260 7.76 10.17 -15.20
CA ASN A 260 6.69 11.13 -15.46
C ASN A 260 5.56 10.45 -16.25
N PRO A 261 4.28 10.65 -15.86
CA PRO A 261 3.14 10.20 -16.65
C PRO A 261 3.02 11.04 -17.94
N LEU A 262 2.29 10.52 -18.93
CA LEU A 262 1.80 11.35 -20.03
C LEU A 262 0.85 12.40 -19.48
N ARG A 263 1.15 13.68 -19.68
CA ARG A 263 0.33 14.79 -19.20
C ARG A 263 -0.70 15.11 -20.27
N VAL A 264 -1.98 14.90 -19.97
CA VAL A 264 -3.09 15.08 -20.91
C VAL A 264 -3.89 16.31 -20.52
N VAL A 265 -4.02 17.26 -21.45
CA VAL A 265 -4.83 18.46 -21.28
C VAL A 265 -6.04 18.38 -22.19
N LEU A 266 -7.24 18.42 -21.61
CA LEU A 266 -8.48 18.63 -22.34
C LEU A 266 -8.64 20.11 -22.67
N ASP A 267 -8.43 20.47 -23.93
CA ASP A 267 -8.53 21.84 -24.42
C ASP A 267 -9.21 21.91 -25.79
N SER A 268 -10.55 21.92 -25.76
CA SER A 268 -11.39 21.96 -26.95
C SER A 268 -11.06 23.09 -27.92
N ARG A 269 -10.44 24.18 -27.47
CA ARG A 269 -10.21 25.41 -28.25
C ARG A 269 -8.73 25.83 -28.32
N LEU A 270 -7.79 24.98 -27.91
CA LEU A 270 -6.35 25.30 -27.91
C LEU A 270 -6.00 26.62 -27.18
N ARG A 271 -6.61 26.85 -26.02
CA ARG A 271 -6.37 28.02 -25.17
C ARG A 271 -5.11 27.92 -24.29
N ILE A 272 -4.45 26.76 -24.25
CA ILE A 272 -3.24 26.57 -23.45
C ILE A 272 -2.17 27.59 -23.85
N PRO A 273 -1.65 28.40 -22.91
CA PRO A 273 -0.58 29.34 -23.23
C PRO A 273 0.69 28.59 -23.64
N SER A 274 1.30 29.01 -24.75
CA SER A 274 2.60 28.48 -25.20
C SER A 274 3.71 28.67 -24.16
N GLY A 275 3.59 29.72 -23.33
CA GLY A 275 4.44 29.97 -22.17
C GLY A 275 4.02 29.24 -20.88
N SER A 276 3.10 28.28 -20.91
CA SER A 276 2.75 27.51 -19.70
C SER A 276 3.90 26.57 -19.29
N ARG A 277 3.97 26.21 -18.00
CA ARG A 277 4.97 25.24 -17.51
C ARG A 277 4.85 23.89 -18.20
N LEU A 278 3.64 23.46 -18.56
CA LEU A 278 3.42 22.22 -19.31
C LEU A 278 4.11 22.27 -20.67
N VAL A 279 3.86 23.31 -21.46
CA VAL A 279 4.41 23.44 -22.81
C VAL A 279 5.93 23.60 -22.77
N ARG A 280 6.46 24.47 -21.88
CA ARG A 280 7.91 24.65 -21.75
C ARG A 280 8.66 23.37 -21.37
N SER A 281 8.03 22.47 -20.63
CA SER A 281 8.63 21.19 -20.21
C SER A 281 8.20 20.01 -21.09
N ALA A 282 7.61 20.25 -22.27
CA ALA A 282 7.13 19.18 -23.16
C ALA A 282 8.28 18.31 -23.72
N GLY A 283 9.49 18.88 -23.84
CA GLY A 283 10.69 18.11 -24.21
C GLY A 283 11.23 17.18 -23.11
N GLU A 284 10.93 17.47 -21.84
CA GLU A 284 11.41 16.69 -20.67
C GLU A 284 10.39 15.64 -20.21
N ALA A 285 9.10 15.97 -20.33
CA ALA A 285 8.00 15.10 -19.96
C ALA A 285 6.96 15.10 -21.08
N PRO A 286 6.39 13.95 -21.45
CA PRO A 286 5.44 13.90 -22.56
C PRO A 286 4.17 14.71 -22.25
N LEU A 287 3.76 15.55 -23.20
CA LEU A 287 2.55 16.36 -23.15
C LEU A 287 1.65 16.02 -24.34
N LEU A 288 0.37 15.84 -24.05
CA LEU A 288 -0.70 15.65 -25.02
C LEU A 288 -1.79 16.69 -24.79
N ILE A 289 -2.17 17.39 -25.85
CA ILE A 289 -3.32 18.30 -25.88
C ILE A 289 -4.41 17.63 -26.72
N ALA A 290 -5.52 17.29 -26.08
CA ALA A 290 -6.70 16.77 -26.75
C ALA A 290 -7.65 17.94 -27.08
N THR A 291 -8.01 18.07 -28.36
CA THR A 291 -8.77 19.21 -28.87
C THR A 291 -9.82 18.80 -29.89
N VAL A 292 -10.79 19.69 -30.13
CA VAL A 292 -11.73 19.63 -31.26
C VAL A 292 -11.52 20.82 -32.21
N SER A 293 -10.53 21.68 -31.93
CA SER A 293 -10.23 22.85 -32.74
C SER A 293 -9.69 22.44 -34.11
N GLU A 294 -10.18 23.10 -35.16
CA GLU A 294 -9.68 22.97 -36.52
C GLU A 294 -8.47 23.86 -36.81
N ASP A 295 -8.09 24.74 -35.87
CA ASP A 295 -6.94 25.64 -36.00
C ASP A 295 -5.64 24.83 -36.18
N ARG A 296 -5.20 24.75 -37.44
CA ARG A 296 -4.00 24.00 -37.82
C ARG A 296 -2.73 24.75 -37.45
N GLU A 297 -2.74 26.08 -37.50
CA GLU A 297 -1.57 26.89 -37.19
C GLU A 297 -1.22 26.79 -35.70
N ALA A 298 -2.21 26.98 -34.82
CA ALA A 298 -2.01 26.81 -33.39
C ALA A 298 -1.58 25.38 -33.04
N SER A 299 -2.16 24.37 -33.70
CA SER A 299 -1.79 22.97 -33.50
C SER A 299 -0.34 22.70 -33.90
N LEU A 300 0.11 23.21 -35.05
CA LEU A 300 1.49 23.04 -35.52
C LEU A 300 2.48 23.80 -34.65
N ALA A 301 2.12 24.99 -34.17
CA ALA A 301 2.95 25.76 -33.25
C ALA A 301 3.18 25.02 -31.92
N LEU A 302 2.13 24.41 -31.36
CA LEU A 302 2.24 23.61 -30.13
C LEU A 302 3.04 22.32 -30.34
N ASP A 303 2.83 21.64 -31.47
CA ASP A 303 3.60 20.45 -31.85
C ASP A 303 5.08 20.76 -32.03
N GLY A 304 5.41 21.91 -32.66
CA GLY A 304 6.77 22.42 -32.78
C GLY A 304 7.45 22.76 -31.44
N LEU A 305 6.67 22.96 -30.37
CA LEU A 305 7.15 23.12 -28.99
C LEU A 305 7.25 21.78 -28.23
N GLY A 306 7.01 20.65 -28.91
CA GLY A 306 7.10 19.29 -28.35
C GLY A 306 5.78 18.78 -27.73
N ALA A 307 4.68 19.53 -27.82
CA ALA A 307 3.39 19.12 -27.31
C ALA A 307 2.59 18.36 -28.38
N ARG A 308 2.36 17.05 -28.19
CA ARG A 308 1.53 16.27 -29.14
C ARG A 308 0.11 16.84 -29.13
N VAL A 309 -0.47 17.09 -30.30
CA VAL A 309 -1.87 17.52 -30.42
C VAL A 309 -2.71 16.41 -31.04
N TRP A 310 -3.75 15.96 -30.33
CA TRP A 310 -4.74 15.03 -30.86
C TRP A 310 -6.05 15.76 -31.10
N ARG A 311 -6.46 15.80 -32.37
CA ARG A 311 -7.78 16.28 -32.78
C ARG A 311 -8.81 15.15 -32.70
N PHE A 312 -10.00 15.50 -32.26
CA PHE A 312 -11.19 14.66 -32.19
C PHE A 312 -12.36 15.37 -32.87
N GLU A 313 -13.33 14.59 -33.34
CA GLU A 313 -14.67 15.12 -33.63
C GLU A 313 -15.33 15.55 -32.34
N ALA A 314 -16.04 16.68 -32.37
CA ALA A 314 -16.67 17.22 -31.17
C ALA A 314 -17.87 16.38 -30.73
N ASP A 315 -18.07 16.30 -29.41
CA ASP A 315 -19.32 15.83 -28.84
C ASP A 315 -20.46 16.83 -29.11
N GLY A 316 -21.69 16.46 -28.74
CA GLY A 316 -22.87 17.32 -28.92
C GLY A 316 -22.81 18.68 -28.20
N ALA A 317 -21.80 18.92 -27.37
CA ALA A 317 -21.55 20.17 -26.66
C ALA A 317 -20.27 20.89 -27.12
N GLY A 318 -19.67 20.51 -28.24
CA GLY A 318 -18.46 21.14 -28.75
C GLY A 318 -17.21 20.80 -27.93
N ARG A 319 -17.18 19.65 -27.25
CA ARG A 319 -16.09 19.22 -26.36
C ARG A 319 -15.45 17.93 -26.85
N VAL A 320 -14.25 17.65 -26.34
CA VAL A 320 -13.54 16.39 -26.61
C VAL A 320 -14.35 15.22 -26.03
N PRO A 321 -14.75 14.22 -26.85
CA PRO A 321 -15.48 13.05 -26.36
C PRO A 321 -14.58 12.16 -25.49
N LEU A 322 -14.86 12.07 -24.18
CA LEU A 322 -13.99 11.40 -23.22
C LEU A 322 -13.82 9.90 -23.50
N ARG A 323 -14.91 9.20 -23.84
CA ARG A 323 -14.84 7.78 -24.25
C ARG A 323 -13.88 7.54 -25.42
N ALA A 324 -13.88 8.41 -26.43
CA ALA A 324 -12.98 8.28 -27.57
C ALA A 324 -11.53 8.59 -27.19
N LEU A 325 -11.30 9.62 -26.36
CA LEU A 325 -9.97 9.90 -25.82
C LEU A 325 -9.44 8.73 -24.99
N PHE A 326 -10.25 8.15 -24.11
CA PHE A 326 -9.88 7.02 -23.26
C PHE A 326 -9.49 5.81 -24.11
N ARG A 327 -10.27 5.49 -25.14
CA ARG A 327 -9.96 4.41 -26.08
C ARG A 327 -8.63 4.65 -26.80
N ARG A 328 -8.43 5.85 -27.37
CA ARG A 328 -7.19 6.22 -28.05
C ARG A 328 -5.97 6.21 -27.14
N LEU A 329 -6.14 6.60 -25.86
CA LEU A 329 -5.08 6.49 -24.86
C LEU A 329 -4.70 5.03 -24.60
N ALA A 330 -5.68 4.12 -24.50
CA ALA A 330 -5.41 2.70 -24.34
C ALA A 330 -4.75 2.08 -25.57
N GLU A 331 -5.10 2.52 -26.78
CA GLU A 331 -4.43 2.15 -28.04
C GLU A 331 -2.98 2.66 -28.12
N ASP A 332 -2.70 3.88 -27.60
CA ASP A 332 -1.32 4.39 -27.36
C ASP A 332 -0.61 3.69 -26.18
N GLY A 333 -1.25 2.64 -25.65
CA GLY A 333 -0.76 1.79 -24.60
C GLY A 333 -1.16 2.25 -23.21
N ARG A 334 -1.63 3.49 -22.96
CA ARG A 334 -1.88 4.05 -21.60
C ARG A 334 -3.11 3.40 -20.95
N LEU A 335 -2.91 2.52 -19.97
CA LEU A 335 -3.98 1.69 -19.38
C LEU A 335 -4.51 2.25 -18.07
N SER A 336 -3.83 3.21 -17.46
CA SER A 336 -4.19 3.82 -16.19
C SER A 336 -4.14 5.36 -16.26
N LEU A 337 -5.21 5.99 -15.78
CA LEU A 337 -5.38 7.45 -15.80
C LEU A 337 -5.60 7.98 -14.39
N LEU A 338 -4.79 8.97 -14.00
CA LEU A 338 -5.03 9.79 -12.82
C LEU A 338 -5.72 11.09 -13.26
N VAL A 339 -6.98 11.28 -12.92
CA VAL A 339 -7.76 12.46 -13.28
C VAL A 339 -7.70 13.46 -12.13
N GLU A 340 -6.79 14.43 -12.25
CA GLU A 340 -6.67 15.58 -11.34
C GLU A 340 -7.43 16.81 -11.87
N GLY A 341 -8.21 16.63 -12.95
CA GLY A 341 -8.98 17.72 -13.56
C GLY A 341 -9.98 18.35 -12.60
N GLY A 342 -10.20 19.66 -12.75
CA GLY A 342 -11.16 20.39 -11.91
C GLY A 342 -12.61 19.87 -12.02
N PRO A 343 -13.56 20.49 -11.29
CA PRO A 343 -14.90 19.93 -11.07
C PRO A 343 -15.67 19.55 -12.35
N THR A 344 -15.48 20.31 -13.43
CA THR A 344 -16.11 20.02 -14.73
C THR A 344 -15.65 18.69 -15.33
N VAL A 345 -14.35 18.36 -15.22
CA VAL A 345 -13.80 17.11 -15.75
C VAL A 345 -14.22 15.93 -14.89
N HIS A 346 -14.14 16.06 -13.55
CA HIS A 346 -14.63 15.02 -12.64
C HIS A 346 -16.11 14.68 -12.90
N THR A 347 -16.95 15.70 -13.04
CA THR A 347 -18.37 15.52 -13.40
C THR A 347 -18.56 14.80 -14.72
N ALA A 348 -17.79 15.15 -15.76
CA ALA A 348 -17.93 14.52 -17.07
C ALA A 348 -17.53 13.03 -17.02
N VAL A 349 -16.41 12.70 -16.36
CA VAL A 349 -15.96 11.32 -16.18
C VAL A 349 -16.97 10.50 -15.37
N LEU A 350 -17.56 11.07 -14.33
CA LEU A 350 -18.60 10.42 -13.52
C LEU A 350 -19.90 10.22 -14.31
N ARG A 351 -20.37 11.23 -15.04
CA ARG A 351 -21.59 11.16 -15.87
C ARG A 351 -21.48 10.09 -16.95
N GLU A 352 -20.32 9.96 -17.57
CA GLU A 352 -20.07 8.96 -18.59
C GLU A 352 -19.80 7.55 -18.02
N GLY A 353 -19.76 7.35 -16.70
CA GLY A 353 -19.46 6.05 -16.09
C GLY A 353 -18.04 5.57 -16.40
N LEU A 354 -17.08 6.50 -16.47
CA LEU A 354 -15.69 6.22 -16.82
C LEU A 354 -14.77 6.12 -15.60
N ALA A 355 -15.22 6.56 -14.41
CA ALA A 355 -14.45 6.48 -13.17
C ALA A 355 -14.54 5.08 -12.55
N ASP A 356 -13.39 4.51 -12.18
CA ASP A 356 -13.32 3.21 -11.48
C ASP A 356 -12.98 3.37 -9.99
N ARG A 357 -12.28 4.46 -9.64
CA ARG A 357 -11.91 4.75 -8.26
C ARG A 357 -11.93 6.25 -8.02
N VAL A 358 -12.27 6.64 -6.81
CA VAL A 358 -12.20 8.03 -6.35
C VAL A 358 -11.29 8.10 -5.12
N ALA A 359 -10.35 9.04 -5.14
CA ALA A 359 -9.47 9.38 -4.03
C ALA A 359 -9.67 10.87 -3.69
N VAL A 360 -10.43 11.15 -2.64
CA VAL A 360 -10.67 12.51 -2.14
C VAL A 360 -9.91 12.71 -0.85
N GLY A 361 -8.92 13.61 -0.84
CA GLY A 361 -8.33 14.06 0.40
C GLY A 361 -9.15 15.20 1.00
N ILE A 362 -9.38 15.13 2.31
CA ILE A 362 -10.25 16.07 3.04
C ILE A 362 -9.39 16.86 4.02
N ALA A 363 -9.34 18.18 3.82
CA ALA A 363 -8.68 19.11 4.71
C ALA A 363 -9.60 19.43 5.91
N PRO A 364 -9.06 19.56 7.14
CA PRO A 364 -9.82 19.96 8.31
C PRO A 364 -10.13 21.47 8.31
N ARG A 365 -10.79 21.94 7.25
CA ARG A 365 -11.18 23.34 7.02
C ARG A 365 -12.60 23.36 6.48
N ILE A 366 -13.40 24.35 6.86
CA ILE A 366 -14.73 24.58 6.31
C ILE A 366 -14.66 25.90 5.54
N LEU A 367 -15.01 25.88 4.25
CA LEU A 367 -14.96 27.08 3.41
C LEU A 367 -16.32 27.77 3.30
N GLY A 368 -17.42 26.99 3.23
CA GLY A 368 -18.73 27.55 2.94
C GLY A 368 -18.79 28.13 1.52
N GLY A 369 -19.50 29.25 1.37
CA GLY A 369 -19.59 30.00 0.11
C GLY A 369 -20.63 29.43 -0.85
N ALA A 370 -21.53 30.30 -1.33
CA ALA A 370 -22.55 29.93 -2.31
C ALA A 370 -21.94 29.62 -3.68
N ASN A 371 -20.82 30.28 -4.02
CA ASN A 371 -20.15 30.15 -5.31
C ASN A 371 -18.90 29.26 -5.25
N ALA A 372 -18.49 28.85 -4.05
CA ALA A 372 -17.32 28.03 -3.81
C ALA A 372 -17.51 26.69 -4.53
N PRO A 373 -16.62 26.33 -5.47
CA PRO A 373 -16.83 25.16 -6.29
C PRO A 373 -16.72 23.90 -5.43
N ALA A 374 -17.77 23.08 -5.44
CA ALA A 374 -17.65 21.69 -5.02
C ALA A 374 -16.73 20.92 -5.99
N TRP A 375 -16.17 19.79 -5.56
CA TRP A 375 -15.30 18.97 -6.40
C TRP A 375 -16.01 18.30 -7.59
N THR A 376 -17.34 18.28 -7.58
CA THR A 376 -18.17 17.97 -8.73
C THR A 376 -19.12 19.13 -9.01
N ARG A 377 -19.46 19.33 -10.28
CA ARG A 377 -20.61 20.12 -10.73
C ARG A 377 -21.87 19.25 -10.72
N ASP A 378 -22.96 19.81 -11.24
CA ASP A 378 -24.21 19.08 -11.47
C ASP A 378 -23.94 17.73 -12.17
N LEU A 379 -24.40 16.64 -11.58
CA LEU A 379 -24.33 15.28 -12.13
C LEU A 379 -25.62 14.88 -12.87
N GLY A 380 -26.68 15.69 -12.81
CA GLY A 380 -27.99 15.38 -13.39
C GLY A 380 -28.75 14.31 -12.60
N ARG A 381 -28.53 14.25 -11.28
CA ARG A 381 -29.13 13.26 -10.37
C ARG A 381 -29.91 14.03 -9.31
N ALA A 382 -31.23 14.07 -9.48
CA ALA A 382 -32.11 14.90 -8.66
C ALA A 382 -32.59 14.15 -7.42
N ARG A 383 -32.66 12.82 -7.49
CA ARG A 383 -33.18 11.95 -6.42
C ARG A 383 -32.06 11.13 -5.78
N LEU A 384 -32.25 10.76 -4.51
CA LEU A 384 -31.25 10.02 -3.74
C LEU A 384 -31.00 8.62 -4.30
N ASP A 385 -32.03 7.96 -4.84
CA ASP A 385 -31.94 6.66 -5.52
C ASP A 385 -31.18 6.75 -6.85
N GLU A 386 -31.04 7.94 -7.42
CA GLU A 386 -30.20 8.21 -8.59
C GLU A 386 -28.74 8.51 -8.20
N ALA A 387 -28.39 8.60 -6.92
CA ALA A 387 -27.02 8.93 -6.51
C ALA A 387 -26.02 7.85 -6.97
N ILE A 388 -24.76 8.25 -7.22
CA ILE A 388 -23.68 7.30 -7.52
C ILE A 388 -23.26 6.65 -6.20
N GLY A 389 -23.52 5.35 -6.06
CA GLY A 389 -23.05 4.55 -4.92
C GLY A 389 -21.55 4.30 -4.95
N VAL A 390 -20.93 4.21 -3.77
CA VAL A 390 -19.53 3.78 -3.60
C VAL A 390 -19.53 2.43 -2.90
N GLU A 391 -19.09 1.37 -3.60
CA GLU A 391 -19.18 -0.01 -3.09
C GLU A 391 -18.13 -0.31 -2.00
N SER A 392 -16.95 0.32 -2.07
CA SER A 392 -15.86 0.10 -1.12
C SER A 392 -15.25 1.43 -0.68
N LEU A 393 -15.48 1.81 0.57
CA LEU A 393 -14.95 3.02 1.18
C LEU A 393 -13.80 2.67 2.13
N VAL A 394 -12.62 3.22 1.86
CA VAL A 394 -11.45 3.11 2.74
C VAL A 394 -11.04 4.50 3.19
N VAL A 395 -11.09 4.74 4.50
CA VAL A 395 -10.67 6.01 5.11
C VAL A 395 -9.28 5.84 5.70
N ARG A 396 -8.37 6.75 5.37
CA ARG A 396 -7.01 6.78 5.92
C ARG A 396 -6.63 8.20 6.27
N ARG A 397 -5.99 8.38 7.43
CA ARG A 397 -5.38 9.66 7.79
C ARG A 397 -4.09 9.86 6.99
N VAL A 398 -4.01 10.92 6.21
CA VAL A 398 -2.83 11.28 5.40
C VAL A 398 -2.11 12.43 6.08
N GLY A 399 -0.86 12.19 6.48
CA GLY A 399 -0.07 13.14 7.27
C GLY A 399 -0.36 13.06 8.77
N ARG A 400 0.65 13.45 9.56
CA ARG A 400 0.54 13.75 10.99
C ARG A 400 1.23 15.10 11.17
N ASP A 401 0.70 15.99 12.01
CA ASP A 401 1.51 17.11 12.52
C ASP A 401 2.74 16.50 13.19
N LEU A 402 3.92 16.64 12.57
CA LEU A 402 5.17 16.02 13.03
C LEU A 402 6.16 17.02 13.60
N SER A 403 5.81 18.28 13.77
CA SER A 403 6.57 19.15 14.66
C SER A 403 5.96 19.03 16.07
N PRO A 404 6.47 18.14 16.95
CA PRO A 404 6.11 18.21 18.36
C PRO A 404 6.41 19.63 18.86
N ALA A 405 5.49 20.18 19.65
CA ALA A 405 5.70 21.50 20.24
C ALA A 405 6.90 21.45 21.21
N PRO A 406 7.63 22.56 21.40
CA PRO A 406 8.56 22.69 22.52
C PRO A 406 7.89 22.25 23.84
N GLY A 407 8.59 21.45 24.63
CA GLY A 407 8.09 20.83 25.86
C GLY A 407 7.37 19.49 25.68
N ALA A 408 7.06 19.08 24.45
CA ALA A 408 6.48 17.76 24.22
C ALA A 408 7.52 16.63 24.38
N SER A 409 7.06 15.45 24.80
CA SER A 409 7.89 14.26 24.89
C SER A 409 7.91 13.47 23.57
N VAL A 410 9.09 13.00 23.21
CA VAL A 410 9.34 12.04 22.12
C VAL A 410 10.22 10.91 22.64
N ALA A 411 10.07 9.72 22.06
CA ALA A 411 10.96 8.60 22.34
C ALA A 411 11.86 8.33 21.13
N VAL A 412 13.18 8.23 21.38
CA VAL A 412 14.18 7.85 20.36
C VAL A 412 14.79 6.52 20.79
N ASN A 413 14.58 5.46 20.02
CA ASN A 413 14.91 4.08 20.39
C ASN A 413 14.39 3.72 21.80
N GLY A 414 13.16 4.15 22.12
CA GLY A 414 12.57 3.92 23.44
C GLY A 414 13.14 4.79 24.56
N VAL A 415 13.98 5.79 24.27
CA VAL A 415 14.45 6.75 25.29
C VAL A 415 13.63 8.03 25.22
N CYS A 416 12.93 8.33 26.31
CA CYS A 416 12.15 9.56 26.44
C CYS A 416 13.05 10.80 26.47
N LEU A 417 12.74 11.76 25.61
CA LEU A 417 13.42 13.03 25.44
C LEU A 417 12.40 14.17 25.36
N THR A 418 12.75 15.32 25.93
CA THR A 418 11.95 16.53 25.85
C THR A 418 12.38 17.35 24.64
N VAL A 419 11.43 17.68 23.78
CA VAL A 419 11.67 18.54 22.61
C VAL A 419 11.90 19.97 23.08
N GLU A 420 13.09 20.49 22.81
CA GLU A 420 13.42 21.90 23.06
C GLU A 420 12.99 22.77 21.88
N ARG A 421 13.19 22.24 20.67
CA ARG A 421 12.88 22.93 19.42
C ARG A 421 12.59 21.91 18.33
N ALA A 422 11.55 22.15 17.54
CA ALA A 422 11.29 21.42 16.31
C ALA A 422 11.25 22.41 15.15
N GLN A 423 11.99 22.14 14.08
CA GLN A 423 11.99 22.93 12.85
C GLN A 423 11.95 21.99 11.65
N ALA A 424 10.84 22.04 10.91
CA ALA A 424 10.58 21.15 9.78
C ALA A 424 10.80 19.67 10.20
N ASP A 425 11.82 19.04 9.62
CA ASP A 425 12.17 17.63 9.73
C ASP A 425 13.12 17.34 10.91
N VAL A 426 13.53 18.37 11.66
CA VAL A 426 14.57 18.28 12.70
C VAL A 426 14.00 18.57 14.09
N ILE A 427 14.30 17.70 15.03
CA ILE A 427 13.96 17.85 16.46
C ILE A 427 15.26 17.98 17.26
N HIS A 428 15.30 18.95 18.16
CA HIS A 428 16.37 19.15 19.12
C HIS A 428 15.89 18.76 20.52
N ALA A 429 16.69 17.97 21.20
CA ALA A 429 16.50 17.57 22.59
C ALA A 429 17.88 17.39 23.25
N THR A 430 17.97 17.71 24.54
CA THR A 430 19.17 17.45 25.35
C THR A 430 19.00 16.14 26.12
N ALA A 431 20.00 15.27 26.07
CA ALA A 431 20.09 14.08 26.90
C ALA A 431 21.12 14.29 28.02
N VAL A 432 20.76 13.93 29.25
CA VAL A 432 21.69 14.01 30.38
C VAL A 432 22.77 12.91 30.30
N PRO A 433 23.98 13.11 30.86
CA PRO A 433 25.06 12.13 30.75
C PRO A 433 24.71 10.73 31.23
N GLU A 434 23.87 10.60 32.27
CA GLU A 434 23.43 9.29 32.77
C GLU A 434 22.58 8.54 31.73
N THR A 435 21.66 9.23 31.05
CA THR A 435 20.87 8.66 29.95
C THR A 435 21.77 8.15 28.82
N LEU A 436 22.79 8.92 28.44
CA LEU A 436 23.75 8.50 27.41
C LEU A 436 24.56 7.26 27.83
N ARG A 437 24.87 7.12 29.12
CA ARG A 437 25.63 5.97 29.66
C ARG A 437 24.77 4.71 29.80
N LYS A 438 23.49 4.87 30.16
CA LYS A 438 22.57 3.77 30.49
C LYS A 438 21.75 3.27 29.31
N THR A 439 21.86 3.90 28.15
CA THR A 439 21.06 3.57 26.95
C THR A 439 21.95 3.48 25.70
N THR A 440 21.38 3.02 24.59
CA THR A 440 22.07 2.99 23.29
C THR A 440 22.24 4.37 22.65
N LEU A 441 21.61 5.45 23.18
CA LEU A 441 21.74 6.79 22.60
C LEU A 441 23.18 7.28 22.52
N GLY A 442 24.01 6.98 23.53
CA GLY A 442 25.42 7.38 23.53
C GLY A 442 26.28 6.72 22.45
N LYS A 443 25.75 5.68 21.78
CA LYS A 443 26.43 4.95 20.69
C LYS A 443 25.97 5.40 19.30
N LEU A 444 24.97 6.27 19.21
CA LEU A 444 24.44 6.73 17.93
C LEU A 444 25.46 7.64 17.22
N SER A 445 25.53 7.47 15.90
CA SER A 445 26.33 8.31 15.02
C SER A 445 25.43 9.13 14.10
N PRO A 446 25.84 10.34 13.67
CA PRO A 446 25.11 11.12 12.68
C PRO A 446 24.79 10.29 11.43
N GLY A 447 23.54 10.36 10.97
CA GLY A 447 23.04 9.57 9.83
C GLY A 447 22.53 8.17 10.17
N GLY A 448 22.69 7.71 11.41
CA GLY A 448 22.10 6.46 11.89
C GLY A 448 20.57 6.50 11.88
N ARG A 449 19.93 5.37 11.58
CA ARG A 449 18.48 5.24 11.68
C ARG A 449 18.08 5.00 13.14
N VAL A 450 16.91 5.51 13.51
CA VAL A 450 16.33 5.35 14.85
C VAL A 450 14.84 5.08 14.74
N ASN A 451 14.28 4.39 15.74
CA ASN A 451 12.85 4.38 16.00
C ASN A 451 12.49 5.72 16.67
N LEU A 452 11.59 6.47 16.05
CA LEU A 452 11.09 7.74 16.61
C LEU A 452 9.59 7.63 16.86
N GLU A 453 9.18 7.87 18.10
CA GLU A 453 7.80 7.84 18.53
C GLU A 453 7.42 9.11 19.28
N ARG A 454 6.15 9.53 19.17
CA ARG A 454 5.59 10.64 19.97
C ARG A 454 4.88 10.08 21.18
N ALA A 455 4.87 10.84 22.29
CA ALA A 455 4.01 10.52 23.41
C ALA A 455 2.54 10.34 22.97
N LEU A 456 1.92 9.26 23.43
CA LEU A 456 0.50 8.97 23.25
C LEU A 456 -0.32 10.10 23.89
N LYS A 457 -1.28 10.68 23.17
CA LYS A 457 -2.19 11.67 23.77
C LYS A 457 -3.31 10.96 24.53
N VAL A 458 -3.82 11.60 25.59
CA VAL A 458 -5.01 11.12 26.29
C VAL A 458 -6.17 11.03 25.31
N GLY A 459 -6.78 9.84 25.22
CA GLY A 459 -7.88 9.55 24.30
C GLY A 459 -7.46 8.95 22.96
N ASP A 460 -6.16 8.86 22.65
CA ASP A 460 -5.68 8.11 21.49
C ASP A 460 -5.81 6.59 21.73
N GLU A 461 -5.94 5.83 20.63
CA GLU A 461 -6.01 4.36 20.66
C GLU A 461 -4.68 3.75 21.16
N ILE A 462 -4.78 2.78 22.07
CA ILE A 462 -3.64 2.00 22.55
C ILE A 462 -3.53 0.74 21.68
N GLY A 463 -2.61 0.77 20.71
CA GLY A 463 -2.42 -0.31 19.74
C GLY A 463 -1.52 -1.47 20.21
N GLY A 464 -1.08 -1.49 21.47
CA GLY A 464 -0.10 -2.44 22.00
C GLY A 464 0.02 -2.35 23.52
N HIS A 465 1.21 -2.64 24.06
CA HIS A 465 1.48 -2.40 25.48
C HIS A 465 1.97 -0.98 25.75
N TRP A 466 1.89 -0.56 27.02
CA TRP A 466 2.35 0.75 27.44
C TRP A 466 3.88 0.80 27.45
N VAL A 467 4.44 1.61 26.56
CA VAL A 467 5.86 1.95 26.52
C VAL A 467 6.00 3.37 27.05
N SER A 468 6.73 3.53 28.14
CA SER A 468 6.93 4.80 28.82
C SER A 468 8.14 5.57 28.30
N GLY A 469 9.04 4.89 27.58
CA GLY A 469 10.31 5.46 27.14
C GLY A 469 11.36 5.51 28.25
N HIS A 470 11.16 4.76 29.34
CA HIS A 470 12.14 4.59 30.41
C HIS A 470 12.87 3.27 30.18
N VAL A 471 14.07 3.38 29.61
CA VAL A 471 14.91 2.20 29.37
C VAL A 471 15.39 1.61 30.69
N ASP A 472 15.13 0.33 30.85
CA ASP A 472 15.41 -0.42 32.07
C ASP A 472 16.78 -1.07 32.07
N ALA A 473 17.23 -1.46 30.89
CA ALA A 473 18.57 -1.95 30.66
C ALA A 473 18.95 -1.83 29.18
N VAL A 474 20.25 -1.91 28.91
CA VAL A 474 20.74 -2.30 27.59
C VAL A 474 20.83 -3.82 27.57
N ALA A 475 20.09 -4.43 26.64
CA ALA A 475 20.10 -5.86 26.38
C ALA A 475 20.84 -6.15 25.08
N ARG A 476 21.20 -7.41 24.86
CA ARG A 476 21.92 -7.82 23.64
C ARG A 476 21.14 -8.87 22.87
N ILE A 477 21.11 -8.74 21.55
CA ILE A 477 20.52 -9.74 20.66
C ILE A 477 21.44 -10.97 20.64
N ALA A 478 20.97 -12.08 21.21
CA ALA A 478 21.68 -13.35 21.28
C ALA A 478 21.66 -14.13 19.97
N SER A 479 20.58 -14.04 19.20
CA SER A 479 20.50 -14.65 17.87
C SER A 479 19.33 -14.09 17.07
N VAL A 480 19.47 -14.15 15.75
CA VAL A 480 18.44 -13.73 14.79
C VAL A 480 18.13 -14.92 13.88
N ARG A 481 16.96 -15.52 14.03
CA ARG A 481 16.50 -16.65 13.21
C ARG A 481 15.43 -16.18 12.24
N ARG A 482 15.73 -16.25 10.94
CA ARG A 482 14.81 -15.84 9.88
C ARG A 482 14.12 -17.08 9.31
N SER A 483 12.80 -17.17 9.44
CA SER A 483 11.99 -18.28 8.90
C SER A 483 10.85 -17.73 8.05
N GLY A 484 10.96 -17.84 6.73
CA GLY A 484 9.97 -17.29 5.81
C GLY A 484 9.91 -15.76 5.88
N THR A 485 8.78 -15.22 6.36
CA THR A 485 8.57 -13.77 6.52
C THR A 485 8.75 -13.29 7.95
N ASP A 486 8.89 -14.22 8.89
CA ASP A 486 8.90 -13.91 10.31
C ASP A 486 10.34 -14.02 10.82
N VAL A 487 10.73 -13.08 11.68
CA VAL A 487 12.07 -13.05 12.29
C VAL A 487 11.91 -13.30 13.77
N LEU A 488 12.50 -14.38 14.27
CA LEU A 488 12.60 -14.66 15.69
C LEU A 488 13.90 -14.07 16.22
N LEU A 489 13.78 -13.17 17.19
CA LEU A 489 14.91 -12.58 17.90
C LEU A 489 14.98 -13.20 19.28
N SER A 490 16.15 -13.71 19.64
CA SER A 490 16.47 -14.08 21.02
C SER A 490 17.23 -12.92 21.64
N VAL A 491 16.78 -12.44 22.80
CA VAL A 491 17.37 -11.28 23.50
C VAL A 491 17.83 -11.70 24.89
N GLU A 492 19.07 -11.39 25.23
CA GLU A 492 19.63 -11.61 26.57
C GLU A 492 19.01 -10.61 27.55
N VAL A 493 18.18 -11.10 28.48
CA VAL A 493 17.54 -10.25 29.48
C VAL A 493 18.36 -10.31 30.77
N PRO A 494 18.74 -9.17 31.35
CA PRO A 494 19.45 -9.14 32.64
C PRO A 494 18.69 -9.89 33.73
N ALA A 495 19.41 -10.60 34.61
CA ALA A 495 18.80 -11.41 35.65
C ALA A 495 17.84 -10.63 36.57
N SER A 496 18.13 -9.35 36.81
CA SER A 496 17.25 -8.45 37.58
C SER A 496 15.91 -8.17 36.92
N LEU A 497 15.80 -8.34 35.60
CA LEU A 497 14.58 -8.08 34.83
C LEU A 497 13.82 -9.34 34.45
N ALA A 498 14.40 -10.52 34.64
CA ALA A 498 13.78 -11.81 34.37
C ALA A 498 12.39 -11.99 35.00
N PRO A 499 12.11 -11.55 36.25
CA PRO A 499 10.79 -11.69 36.86
C PRO A 499 9.67 -10.92 36.15
N TYR A 500 9.99 -9.93 35.32
CA TYR A 500 9.01 -9.11 34.61
C TYR A 500 8.72 -9.61 33.18
N VAL A 501 9.37 -10.69 32.75
CA VAL A 501 9.15 -11.26 31.41
C VAL A 501 8.16 -12.42 31.51
N ALA A 502 7.01 -12.26 30.86
CA ALA A 502 5.98 -13.30 30.78
C ALA A 502 5.81 -13.78 29.33
N VAL A 503 5.70 -15.10 29.13
CA VAL A 503 5.33 -15.68 27.82
C VAL A 503 3.92 -15.20 27.45
N LYS A 504 3.72 -14.79 26.21
CA LYS A 504 2.54 -14.04 25.71
C LYS A 504 2.34 -12.65 26.34
N GLY A 505 3.24 -12.23 27.24
CA GLY A 505 3.35 -10.85 27.70
C GLY A 505 4.08 -9.97 26.70
N SER A 506 4.35 -8.74 27.12
CA SER A 506 4.95 -7.72 26.27
C SER A 506 6.35 -7.32 26.74
N LEU A 507 7.19 -6.99 25.78
CA LEU A 507 8.57 -6.53 25.99
C LEU A 507 8.89 -5.48 24.94
N ALA A 508 9.40 -4.32 25.33
CA ALA A 508 9.79 -3.27 24.41
C ALA A 508 11.29 -3.34 24.09
N LEU A 509 11.63 -3.34 22.79
CA LEU A 509 13.00 -3.27 22.29
C LEU A 509 13.17 -2.01 21.43
N ASP A 510 14.07 -1.11 21.81
CA ASP A 510 14.24 0.22 21.20
C ASP A 510 12.90 0.95 20.97
N GLY A 511 12.00 0.86 21.95
CA GLY A 511 10.66 1.46 21.91
C GLY A 511 9.62 0.66 21.11
N VAL A 512 9.99 -0.45 20.48
CA VAL A 512 9.06 -1.29 19.73
C VAL A 512 8.40 -2.29 20.66
N SER A 513 7.08 -2.20 20.80
CA SER A 513 6.28 -3.16 21.56
C SER A 513 6.22 -4.53 20.90
N LEU A 514 6.80 -5.56 21.52
CA LEU A 514 6.84 -6.92 20.99
C LEU A 514 6.23 -7.94 21.96
N THR A 515 5.63 -9.00 21.40
CA THR A 515 5.10 -10.12 22.17
C THR A 515 6.18 -11.16 22.41
N VAL A 516 6.32 -11.59 23.66
CA VAL A 516 7.24 -12.67 24.06
C VAL A 516 6.64 -14.01 23.60
N ALA A 517 7.25 -14.62 22.59
CA ALA A 517 6.87 -15.91 22.04
C ALA A 517 7.32 -17.08 22.94
N ALA A 518 8.52 -16.99 23.51
CA ALA A 518 9.07 -17.98 24.44
C ALA A 518 10.06 -17.34 25.42
N TRP A 519 10.35 -18.05 26.50
CA TRP A 519 11.35 -17.68 27.52
C TRP A 519 12.25 -18.89 27.79
N GLU A 520 13.52 -18.78 27.44
CA GLU A 520 14.47 -19.91 27.48
C GLU A 520 15.84 -19.43 27.96
N ALA A 521 16.43 -20.07 28.98
CA ALA A 521 17.79 -19.78 29.43
C ALA A 521 18.11 -18.28 29.64
N SER A 522 17.22 -17.55 30.33
CA SER A 522 17.31 -16.09 30.56
C SER A 522 17.25 -15.25 29.27
N ARG A 523 16.65 -15.79 28.22
CA ARG A 523 16.46 -15.12 26.94
C ARG A 523 14.98 -15.03 26.60
N ALA A 524 14.55 -13.83 26.24
CA ALA A 524 13.24 -13.61 25.66
C ALA A 524 13.31 -13.87 24.15
N VAL A 525 12.44 -14.73 23.64
CA VAL A 525 12.26 -14.93 22.21
C VAL A 525 11.06 -14.10 21.76
N VAL A 526 11.26 -13.15 20.85
CA VAL A 526 10.21 -12.30 20.28
C VAL A 526 10.08 -12.55 18.78
N ALA A 527 8.85 -12.52 18.28
CA ALA A 527 8.57 -12.69 16.85
C ALA A 527 8.30 -11.33 16.21
N LEU A 528 9.02 -11.02 15.13
CA LEU A 528 8.82 -9.85 14.31
C LEU A 528 8.04 -10.20 13.05
N VAL A 529 6.97 -9.48 12.83
CA VAL A 529 6.18 -9.54 11.60
C VAL A 529 6.77 -8.61 10.53
N PRO A 530 6.48 -8.83 9.24
CA PRO A 530 6.99 -8.00 8.15
C PRO A 530 6.76 -6.51 8.30
N TYR A 531 5.59 -6.11 8.84
CA TYR A 531 5.28 -4.70 9.05
C TYR A 531 6.25 -4.03 10.02
N THR A 532 6.57 -4.70 11.13
CA THR A 532 7.56 -4.23 12.11
C THR A 532 8.93 -4.08 11.45
N LEU A 533 9.38 -5.07 10.69
CA LEU A 533 10.68 -5.04 10.00
C LEU A 533 10.79 -3.89 8.97
N GLU A 534 9.70 -3.56 8.28
CA GLU A 534 9.66 -2.49 7.28
C GLU A 534 9.64 -1.09 7.90
N HIS A 535 9.06 -0.94 9.09
CA HIS A 535 8.77 0.36 9.69
C HIS A 535 9.64 0.69 10.93
N THR A 536 10.51 -0.22 11.34
CA THR A 536 11.43 -0.01 12.48
C THR A 536 12.86 -0.41 12.09
N ILE A 537 13.82 -0.02 12.92
CA ILE A 537 15.22 -0.41 12.76
C ILE A 537 15.46 -1.90 13.07
N ALA A 538 14.43 -2.64 13.51
CA ALA A 538 14.59 -4.05 13.88
C ALA A 538 14.99 -4.96 12.70
N SER A 539 14.86 -4.49 11.46
CA SER A 539 15.40 -5.17 10.29
C SER A 539 16.92 -5.20 10.22
N GLU A 540 17.59 -4.25 10.90
CA GLU A 540 19.05 -4.11 11.00
C GLU A 540 19.66 -4.91 12.14
N TYR A 541 18.85 -5.49 13.03
CA TYR A 541 19.38 -6.25 14.14
C TYR A 541 20.13 -7.49 13.67
N GLU A 542 21.34 -7.61 14.16
CA GLU A 542 22.23 -8.75 14.01
C GLU A 542 22.59 -9.33 15.38
N GLU A 543 23.13 -10.54 15.40
CA GLU A 543 23.67 -11.12 16.63
C GLU A 543 24.75 -10.21 17.22
N GLY A 544 24.67 -9.94 18.53
CA GLY A 544 25.55 -9.00 19.23
C GLY A 544 25.07 -7.55 19.25
N THR A 545 23.98 -7.21 18.55
CA THR A 545 23.41 -5.84 18.59
C THR A 545 22.93 -5.50 19.99
N ASP A 546 23.31 -4.33 20.49
CA ASP A 546 22.79 -3.76 21.73
C ASP A 546 21.48 -3.03 21.47
N VAL A 547 20.48 -3.27 22.31
CA VAL A 547 19.14 -2.68 22.22
C VAL A 547 18.68 -2.16 23.58
N ASN A 548 17.90 -1.08 23.60
CA ASN A 548 17.24 -0.62 24.80
C ASN A 548 16.07 -1.55 25.15
N LEU A 549 16.03 -2.03 26.39
CA LEU A 549 15.01 -2.93 26.91
C LEU A 549 14.10 -2.17 27.87
N GLU A 550 12.79 -2.28 27.69
CA GLU A 550 11.78 -1.85 28.65
C GLU A 550 10.81 -3.01 28.94
N VAL A 551 10.58 -3.30 30.22
CA VAL A 551 9.67 -4.36 30.68
C VAL A 551 8.26 -3.82 30.91
N ASP A 552 7.27 -4.72 30.99
CA ASP A 552 5.87 -4.34 31.20
C ASP A 552 5.69 -3.50 32.47
N LEU A 553 5.15 -2.28 32.30
CA LEU A 553 4.88 -1.34 33.37
C LEU A 553 3.95 -1.93 34.44
N LEU A 554 2.99 -2.77 34.06
CA LEU A 554 2.09 -3.43 34.99
C LEU A 554 2.84 -4.37 35.93
N ALA A 555 3.84 -5.10 35.41
CA ALA A 555 4.64 -6.03 36.22
C ALA A 555 5.40 -5.31 37.34
N ARG A 556 5.91 -4.10 37.07
CA ARG A 556 6.59 -3.25 38.07
C ARG A 556 5.67 -2.83 39.20
N TYR A 557 4.49 -2.33 38.87
CA TYR A 557 3.55 -1.88 39.89
C TYR A 557 2.98 -3.05 40.69
N LEU A 558 2.78 -4.20 40.06
CA LEU A 558 2.37 -5.43 40.74
C LEU A 558 3.44 -5.91 41.72
N GLU A 559 4.72 -5.94 41.33
CA GLU A 559 5.81 -6.28 42.25
C GLU A 559 5.86 -5.30 43.42
N ARG A 560 5.84 -3.99 43.16
CA ARG A 560 5.87 -2.97 44.21
C ARG A 560 4.70 -3.13 45.19
N LEU A 561 3.50 -3.43 44.69
CA LEU A 561 2.32 -3.70 45.51
C LEU A 561 2.48 -5.00 46.32
N ALA A 562 2.99 -6.06 45.70
CA ALA A 562 3.22 -7.34 46.35
C ALA A 562 4.28 -7.23 47.46
N VAL A 563 5.38 -6.52 47.22
CA VAL A 563 6.41 -6.22 48.23
C VAL A 563 5.82 -5.39 49.37
N ALA A 564 5.05 -4.34 49.06
CA ALA A 564 4.40 -3.51 50.09
C ALA A 564 3.40 -4.30 50.95
N ARG A 565 2.81 -5.37 50.39
CA ARG A 565 1.90 -6.29 51.10
C ARG A 565 2.62 -7.48 51.74
N GLY A 566 3.95 -7.55 51.68
CA GLY A 566 4.74 -8.65 52.23
C GLY A 566 4.57 -9.98 51.49
N MET A 567 4.01 -9.97 50.27
CA MET A 567 3.81 -11.15 49.44
C MET A 567 5.08 -11.57 48.70
N LEU A 568 6.00 -10.62 48.49
CA LEU A 568 7.31 -10.84 47.88
C LEU A 568 8.40 -10.17 48.71
N ALA A 569 9.60 -10.74 48.69
CA ALA A 569 10.78 -10.06 49.21
C ALA A 569 11.17 -8.89 48.28
N PRO A 570 11.67 -7.77 48.82
CA PRO A 570 12.16 -6.68 47.99
C PRO A 570 13.31 -7.14 47.09
N PRO A 571 13.41 -6.64 45.84
CA PRO A 571 14.50 -7.00 44.94
C PRO A 571 15.86 -6.71 45.57
N SER A 572 16.83 -7.63 45.40
CA SER A 572 18.21 -7.42 45.84
C SER A 572 18.82 -6.24 45.08
N GLY A 573 18.91 -5.08 45.73
CA GLY A 573 19.34 -3.81 45.14
C GLY A 573 18.56 -2.60 45.67
N LEU A 574 17.34 -2.82 46.17
CA LEU A 574 16.60 -1.85 46.97
C LEU A 574 16.86 -2.13 48.45
N ALA A 575 18.08 -1.87 48.91
CA ALA A 575 18.30 -1.70 50.34
C ALA A 575 17.41 -0.54 50.77
N ALA A 576 16.40 -0.82 51.59
CA ALA A 576 15.62 0.20 52.25
C ALA A 576 16.59 1.10 53.02
N GLU A 577 16.85 2.30 52.52
CA GLU A 577 17.25 3.41 53.39
C GLU A 577 16.11 3.59 54.38
N ARG A 578 16.21 2.88 55.51
CA ARG A 578 15.39 3.12 56.69
C ARG A 578 15.86 4.45 57.29
N GLY A 579 15.47 5.55 56.67
CA GLY A 579 15.35 6.83 57.34
C GLY A 579 14.10 6.78 58.22
N ARG A 580 14.31 6.69 59.54
CA ARG A 580 13.30 7.03 60.56
C ARG A 580 12.84 8.50 60.38
N PRO A 581 11.62 8.84 60.82
CA PRO A 581 10.78 9.93 60.28
C PRO A 581 11.42 11.31 60.25
#